data_AF-A0AAE0S7Q2-F1
#
_entry.id   AF-A0AAE0S7Q2-F1
#
_cell.length_a   1.000
_cell.length_b   1.000
_cell.length_c   1.000
_cell.angle_alpha   90.00
_cell.angle_beta   90.00
_cell.angle_gamma   90.00
#
_symmetry.space_group_name_H-M   'P 1'
#
loop_
_entity.id
_entity.type
_entity.pdbx_description
1 polymer ?
#
loop_
_entity_poly.entity_id
_entity_poly.type
_entity_poly.pdbx_seq_one_letter_code
_entity_poly.pdbx_strand_id
1 'polypeptide(L)'
;MVPCKDNYKCVAKEKLCDFTWDCMDGSDEGHDYCNVSKQCNFETKAKCGYTNISSGATSWNQTAGSLFQIPQFDNTYGTSQG
;
A
#
# COMPACT_ATOMS: atom_id res chain seq x y z
N MET A 1 1.95 -15.95 15.10
CA MET A 1 0.58 -16.13 14.59
C MET A 1 -0.29 -15.04 15.18
N VAL A 2 -1.18 -14.44 14.39
CA VAL A 2 -2.09 -13.36 14.76
C VAL A 2 -3.52 -13.84 14.51
N PRO A 3 -4.44 -13.70 15.46
CA PRO A 3 -5.82 -14.14 15.28
C PRO A 3 -6.57 -13.23 14.30
N CYS A 4 -7.42 -13.81 13.45
CA CYS A 4 -8.41 -13.06 12.69
C CYS A 4 -9.40 -12.38 13.66
N LYS A 5 -10.02 -11.28 13.23
CA LYS A 5 -10.98 -10.55 14.07
C LYS A 5 -12.24 -11.38 14.35
N ASP A 6 -12.62 -12.23 13.39
CA ASP A 6 -13.63 -13.28 13.58
C ASP A 6 -13.23 -14.40 14.55
N ASN A 7 -11.97 -14.47 14.98
CA ASN A 7 -11.37 -15.45 15.89
C ASN A 7 -11.44 -16.93 15.43
N TYR A 8 -11.81 -17.24 14.19
CA TYR A 8 -11.87 -18.61 13.68
C TYR A 8 -10.53 -19.16 13.18
N LYS A 9 -9.59 -18.28 12.80
CA LYS A 9 -8.27 -18.66 12.27
C LYS A 9 -7.17 -17.78 12.86
N CYS A 10 -5.96 -18.32 12.89
CA CYS A 10 -4.74 -17.55 13.15
C CYS A 10 -3.86 -17.55 11.89
N VAL A 11 -3.34 -16.39 11.54
CA VAL A 11 -2.50 -16.15 10.36
C VAL A 11 -1.04 -15.97 10.79
N ALA A 12 -0.07 -16.41 9.99
CA ALA A 12 1.34 -16.20 10.29
C ALA A 12 1.69 -14.70 10.16
N LYS A 13 2.73 -14.21 10.84
CA LYS A 13 3.04 -12.75 10.77
C LYS A 13 3.56 -12.35 9.39
N GLU A 14 4.20 -13.28 8.70
CA GLU A 14 4.72 -13.15 7.34
C GLU A 14 3.62 -13.06 6.29
N LYS A 15 2.42 -13.51 6.69
CA LYS A 15 1.18 -13.59 5.90
C LYS A 15 0.25 -12.40 6.15
N LEU A 16 0.69 -11.42 6.95
CA LEU A 16 -0.03 -10.17 7.14
C LEU A 16 0.51 -9.14 6.14
N CYS A 17 -0.38 -8.30 5.60
CA CYS A 17 -0.05 -7.33 4.57
C CYS A 17 0.52 -7.95 3.28
N ASP A 18 0.09 -9.16 2.91
CA ASP A 18 0.57 -9.86 1.71
C ASP A 18 -0.38 -9.74 0.51
N PHE A 19 -1.43 -8.91 0.65
CA PHE A 19 -2.53 -8.71 -0.30
C PHE A 19 -3.39 -9.96 -0.57
N THR A 20 -3.26 -11.00 0.25
CA THR A 20 -4.10 -12.19 0.23
C THR A 20 -4.98 -12.19 1.45
N TRP A 21 -6.29 -12.42 1.28
CA TRP A 21 -7.17 -12.61 2.42
C TRP A 21 -6.99 -14.02 2.97
N ASP A 22 -6.14 -14.12 3.99
CA ASP A 22 -5.97 -15.34 4.76
C ASP A 22 -7.03 -15.45 5.87
N CYS A 23 -7.58 -14.33 6.36
CA CYS A 23 -8.81 -14.33 7.16
C CYS A 23 -10.06 -14.28 6.28
N MET A 24 -11.15 -14.90 6.74
CA MET A 24 -12.42 -14.92 5.98
C MET A 24 -13.07 -13.53 5.91
N ASP A 25 -12.79 -12.69 6.89
CA ASP A 25 -13.19 -11.29 6.97
C ASP A 25 -12.15 -10.30 6.37
N GLY A 26 -11.01 -10.79 5.88
CA GLY A 26 -9.89 -9.98 5.37
C GLY A 26 -9.21 -9.11 6.42
N SER A 27 -9.45 -9.37 7.72
CA SER A 27 -8.92 -8.53 8.81
C SER A 27 -7.40 -8.50 8.87
N ASP A 28 -6.74 -9.58 8.47
CA ASP A 28 -5.29 -9.72 8.33
C ASP A 28 -4.64 -8.70 7.38
N GLU A 29 -5.39 -8.22 6.39
CA GLU A 29 -4.98 -7.18 5.44
C GLU A 29 -5.53 -5.79 5.81
N GLY A 30 -6.29 -5.70 6.90
CA GLY A 30 -6.89 -4.48 7.40
C GLY A 30 -5.94 -3.64 8.26
N HIS A 31 -6.36 -2.39 8.53
CA HIS A 31 -5.59 -1.41 9.32
C HIS A 31 -5.24 -1.87 10.74
N ASP A 32 -6.00 -2.82 11.30
CA ASP A 32 -5.78 -3.38 12.64
C ASP A 32 -4.45 -4.15 12.73
N TYR A 33 -4.04 -4.81 11.64
CA TYR A 33 -2.80 -5.62 11.59
C TYR A 33 -1.78 -5.08 10.61
N CYS A 34 -2.26 -4.45 9.54
CA CYS A 34 -1.42 -3.83 8.55
C CYS A 34 -1.21 -2.36 8.85
N ASN A 35 -0.01 -2.01 9.30
CA ASN A 35 0.38 -0.62 9.40
C ASN A 35 0.31 0.00 8.00
N VAL A 36 -0.45 1.08 7.84
CA VAL A 36 -0.65 1.84 6.59
C VAL A 36 0.66 2.15 5.87
N SER A 37 1.78 2.13 6.60
CA SER A 37 3.14 2.19 6.05
C SER A 37 3.43 1.13 4.97
N LYS A 38 2.71 -0.01 4.91
CA LYS A 38 2.83 -1.00 3.83
C LYS A 38 1.94 -0.67 2.63
N GLN A 39 0.78 -0.08 2.87
CA GLN A 39 -0.17 0.36 1.85
C GLN A 39 0.12 1.82 1.47
N CYS A 40 1.11 2.01 0.58
CA CYS A 40 1.48 3.34 0.13
C CYS A 40 0.67 3.74 -1.11
N ASN A 41 -0.32 4.60 -0.90
CA ASN A 41 -1.09 5.19 -1.99
C ASN A 41 -0.47 6.48 -2.54
N PHE A 42 0.63 6.97 -1.96
CA PHE A 42 1.37 8.15 -2.42
C PHE A 42 0.56 9.46 -2.42
N GLU A 43 -0.51 9.54 -1.62
CA GLU A 43 -1.38 10.72 -1.43
C GLU A 43 -0.82 11.75 -0.45
N THR A 44 0.31 11.39 0.17
CA THR A 44 1.06 12.28 1.02
C THR A 44 2.50 12.29 0.53
N LYS A 45 3.29 13.26 1.02
CA LYS A 45 4.74 13.27 0.79
C LYS A 45 5.47 12.09 1.44
N ALA A 46 4.78 11.27 2.24
CA ALA A 46 5.36 10.08 2.83
C ALA A 46 5.47 8.97 1.79
N LYS A 47 6.68 8.45 1.61
CA LYS A 47 6.97 7.29 0.75
C LYS A 47 6.78 5.96 1.47
N CYS A 48 6.13 5.96 2.63
CA CYS A 48 5.80 4.77 3.42
C CYS A 48 6.98 3.79 3.60
N GLY A 49 8.20 4.31 3.79
CA GLY A 49 9.41 3.50 3.95
C GLY A 49 10.07 3.01 2.65
N TYR A 50 9.48 3.26 1.47
CA TYR A 50 10.14 3.00 0.19
C TYR A 50 11.30 3.98 -0.02
N THR A 51 12.42 3.42 -0.47
CA THR A 51 13.64 4.18 -0.79
C THR A 51 14.13 3.82 -2.18
N ASN A 52 14.74 4.79 -2.86
CA ASN A 52 15.40 4.53 -4.13
C ASN A 52 16.72 3.83 -3.86
N ILE A 53 16.79 2.56 -4.24
CA ILE A 53 18.02 1.76 -4.20
C ILE A 53 18.93 2.06 -5.39
N SER A 54 18.37 2.54 -6.50
CA SER A 54 19.08 2.99 -7.69
C SER A 54 19.58 4.43 -7.55
N SER A 55 20.83 4.67 -7.96
CA SER A 55 21.44 6.01 -8.01
C SER A 55 21.50 6.54 -9.44
N GLY A 56 20.99 7.75 -9.70
CA GLY A 56 21.06 8.43 -11.00
C GLY A 56 19.73 8.45 -11.75
N ALA A 57 19.77 8.35 -13.08
CA ALA A 57 18.60 8.50 -13.96
C ALA A 57 17.51 7.41 -13.82
N THR A 58 17.75 6.36 -13.02
CA THR A 58 16.82 5.25 -12.79
C THR A 58 16.15 5.32 -11.41
N SER A 59 16.22 6.46 -10.72
CA SER A 59 15.50 6.68 -9.48
C SER A 59 14.01 6.94 -9.72
N TRP A 60 13.14 6.33 -8.93
CA TRP A 60 11.71 6.60 -8.93
C TRP A 60 11.43 8.06 -8.55
N ASN A 61 10.58 8.69 -9.35
CA ASN A 61 10.02 10.00 -9.08
C ASN A 61 8.50 9.86 -8.89
N GLN A 62 7.99 10.39 -7.79
CA GLN A 62 6.56 10.37 -7.47
C GLN A 62 5.92 11.64 -8.06
N THR A 63 4.91 11.46 -8.90
CA THR A 63 4.18 12.55 -9.55
C THR A 63 2.68 12.29 -9.42
N ALA A 64 1.89 13.35 -9.19
CA ALA A 64 0.45 13.27 -9.31
C ALA A 64 0.03 13.14 -10.79
N GLY A 65 -1.18 12.66 -11.03
CA GLY A 65 -1.76 12.62 -12.38
C GLY A 65 -1.85 14.04 -12.97
N SER A 66 -1.70 14.17 -14.30
CA SER A 66 -1.73 15.48 -14.96
C SER A 66 -2.50 15.43 -16.28
N LEU A 67 -3.38 16.40 -16.52
CA LEU A 67 -4.10 16.49 -17.80
C LEU A 67 -3.16 16.56 -19.02
N PHE A 68 -1.93 17.04 -18.81
CA PHE A 68 -0.91 17.23 -19.83
C PHE A 68 0.21 16.18 -19.79
N GLN A 69 0.18 15.23 -18.87
CA GLN A 69 1.22 14.21 -18.69
C GLN A 69 0.62 12.89 -18.24
N ILE A 70 0.97 11.78 -18.89
CA ILE A 70 0.34 10.48 -18.64
C ILE A 70 0.98 9.82 -17.40
N PRO A 71 0.21 9.21 -16.48
CA PRO A 71 -1.26 9.10 -16.50
C PRO A 71 -1.98 10.39 -16.08
N GLN A 72 -3.15 10.64 -16.67
CA GLN A 72 -3.96 11.82 -16.31
C GLN A 72 -4.49 11.76 -14.88
N PHE A 73 -4.72 10.54 -14.39
CA PHE A 73 -5.27 10.27 -13.07
C PHE A 73 -4.46 9.16 -12.40
N ASP A 74 -4.28 9.26 -11.09
CA ASP A 74 -3.76 8.20 -10.25
C ASP A 74 -4.82 7.07 -10.07
N ASN A 75 -4.40 5.88 -9.63
CA ASN A 75 -5.32 4.74 -9.47
C ASN A 75 -6.01 4.69 -8.10
N THR A 76 -5.53 5.43 -7.10
CA THR A 76 -6.07 5.39 -5.73
C THR A 76 -7.45 6.03 -5.70
N TYR A 77 -7.55 7.27 -6.18
CA TYR A 77 -8.80 8.04 -6.16
C TYR A 77 -9.26 8.50 -7.55
N GLY A 78 -8.51 8.20 -8.61
CA GLY A 78 -8.84 8.65 -9.96
C GLY A 78 -8.68 10.16 -10.10
N THR A 79 -7.72 10.76 -9.41
CA THR A 79 -7.55 12.21 -9.37
C THR A 79 -6.23 12.65 -9.99
N SER A 80 -6.11 13.95 -10.25
CA SER A 80 -4.85 14.57 -10.61
C SER A 80 -4.10 15.09 -9.37
N GLN A 81 -4.45 14.60 -8.18
CA GLN A 81 -3.91 15.06 -6.89
C GLN A 81 -3.12 13.93 -6.23
N GLY A 82 -2.13 14.31 -5.42
CA GLY A 82 -1.23 13.42 -4.67
C GLY A 82 -0.36 14.22 -3.71
#